data_AF-A0A9Q0UXW7-F1
#
_entry.id   AF-A0A9Q0UXW7-F1
#
_cell.length_a   1.000
_cell.length_b   1.000
_cell.length_c   1.000
_cell.angle_alpha   90.00
_cell.angle_beta   90.00
_cell.angle_gamma   90.00
#
_symmetry.space_group_name_H-M   'P 1'
#
loop_
_entity.id
_entity.type
_entity.pdbx_description
1 polymer ?
#
loop_
_entity_poly.entity_id
_entity_poly.type
_entity_poly.pdbx_seq_one_letter_code
_entity_poly.pdbx_strand_id
1 'polypeptide(L)'
;MRKVTKGNVTIKLWDLGGQRRFRTMWERYCRGVTAILYVVDAADRDSVPISRSELHDLLTKPSLSGIPLLLVGNKIDKSEALSKQALVDQL
;
A
#
# COMPACT_ATOMS: atom_id res chain seq x y z
N MET A 1 -4.80 8.91 -12.88
CA MET A 1 -3.97 9.81 -12.07
C MET A 1 -4.86 10.89 -11.47
N ARG A 2 -4.77 11.12 -10.16
CA ARG A 2 -5.47 12.19 -9.43
C ARG A 2 -4.44 13.21 -8.93
N LYS A 3 -4.81 14.48 -8.91
CA LYS A 3 -3.97 15.55 -8.35
C LYS A 3 -4.70 16.14 -7.15
N VAL A 4 -4.02 16.22 -6.01
CA VAL A 4 -4.56 16.80 -4.78
C VAL A 4 -3.59 17.89 -4.31
N THR A 5 -4.10 19.08 -4.04
CA THR A 5 -3.31 20.20 -3.53
C THR A 5 -3.84 20.59 -2.15
N LYS A 6 -2.95 20.68 -1.15
CA LYS A 6 -3.27 21.13 0.20
C LYS A 6 -2.18 22.10 0.66
N GLY A 7 -2.55 23.36 0.86
CA GLY A 7 -1.60 24.44 1.10
C GLY A 7 -0.58 24.53 -0.05
N ASN A 8 0.70 24.54 0.30
CA ASN A 8 1.80 24.64 -0.68
C ASN A 8 2.26 23.27 -1.22
N VAL A 9 1.56 22.17 -0.89
CA VAL A 9 1.92 20.82 -1.32
C VAL A 9 0.95 20.33 -2.38
N THR A 10 1.48 19.83 -3.48
CA THR A 10 0.72 19.20 -4.56
C THR A 10 1.18 17.76 -4.77
N ILE A 11 0.26 16.82 -4.64
CA ILE A 11 0.50 15.38 -4.75
C ILE A 11 -0.18 14.87 -6.02
N LYS A 12 0.57 14.13 -6.85
CA LYS A 12 0.03 13.35 -7.96
C LYS A 12 -0.04 11.88 -7.53
N LEU A 13 -1.24 11.32 -7.57
CA LEU A 13 -1.54 9.97 -7.11
C LEU A 13 -1.92 9.08 -8.28
N TRP A 14 -1.36 7.87 -8.29
CA TRP A 14 -1.76 6.79 -9.16
C TRP A 14 -2.48 5.76 -8.30
N ASP A 15 -3.79 5.62 -8.51
CA ASP A 15 -4.59 4.60 -7.83
C ASP A 15 -4.49 3.30 -8.62
N LEU A 16 -4.09 2.23 -7.93
CA LEU A 16 -3.79 0.92 -8.52
C LEU A 16 -4.76 -0.11 -7.97
N GLY A 17 -5.37 -0.89 -8.87
CA GLY A 17 -6.28 -1.96 -8.46
C GLY A 17 -5.56 -3.06 -7.67
N GLY A 18 -6.19 -3.47 -6.55
CA GLY A 18 -5.68 -4.55 -5.68
C GLY A 18 -5.96 -5.98 -6.16
N GLN A 19 -6.84 -6.14 -7.16
CA GLN A 19 -7.19 -7.44 -7.73
C GLN A 19 -5.96 -8.09 -8.37
N ARG A 20 -5.82 -9.41 -8.23
CA ARG A 20 -4.66 -10.19 -8.71
C ARG A 20 -4.25 -9.87 -10.15
N ARG A 21 -5.22 -9.70 -11.06
CA ARG A 21 -4.99 -9.37 -12.48
C ARG A 21 -4.29 -8.02 -12.72
N PHE A 22 -4.34 -7.11 -11.75
CA PHE A 22 -3.75 -5.77 -11.87
C PHE A 22 -2.39 -5.64 -11.18
N ARG A 23 -1.97 -6.63 -10.38
CA ARG A 23 -0.73 -6.57 -9.58
C ARG A 23 0.53 -6.54 -10.43
N THR A 24 0.49 -7.12 -11.63
CA THR A 24 1.59 -7.05 -12.61
C THR A 24 1.93 -5.63 -13.05
N MET A 25 1.00 -4.68 -12.89
CA MET A 25 1.23 -3.27 -13.23
C MET A 25 1.87 -2.48 -12.09
N TRP A 26 1.88 -2.98 -10.85
CA TRP A 26 2.33 -2.21 -9.69
C TRP A 26 3.76 -1.71 -9.85
N GLU A 27 4.69 -2.58 -10.25
CA GLU A 27 6.09 -2.19 -10.48
C GLU A 27 6.21 -1.04 -11.47
N ARG A 28 5.46 -1.10 -12.58
CA ARG A 28 5.50 -0.07 -13.64
C ARG A 28 5.06 1.29 -13.13
N TYR A 29 4.03 1.35 -12.27
CA TYR A 29 3.49 2.61 -11.75
C TYR A 29 4.21 3.12 -10.51
N CYS A 30 4.82 2.22 -9.72
CA CYS A 30 5.63 2.60 -8.56
C CYS A 30 7.05 3.05 -8.96
N ARG A 31 7.55 2.68 -10.14
CA ARG A 31 8.89 3.10 -10.57
C ARG A 31 8.97 4.63 -10.70
N GLY A 32 9.91 5.24 -9.97
CA GLY A 32 10.19 6.67 -10.03
C GLY A 32 9.21 7.55 -9.25
N VAL A 33 8.34 6.97 -8.42
CA VAL A 33 7.51 7.74 -7.48
C VAL A 33 8.34 8.22 -6.29
N THR A 34 7.91 9.29 -5.65
CA THR A 34 8.55 9.82 -4.44
C THR A 34 8.26 8.98 -3.21
N ALA A 35 7.10 8.33 -3.15
CA ALA A 35 6.70 7.43 -2.07
C ALA A 35 5.61 6.46 -2.54
N ILE A 36 5.56 5.28 -1.93
CA ILE A 36 4.50 4.29 -2.12
C ILE A 36 3.58 4.35 -0.90
N LEU A 37 2.28 4.47 -1.12
CA LEU A 37 1.27 4.37 -0.07
C LEU A 37 0.53 3.05 -0.24
N TYR A 38 0.73 2.12 0.69
CA TYR A 38 0.19 0.78 0.64
C TYR A 38 -0.91 0.64 1.70
N VAL A 39 -2.15 0.40 1.25
CA VAL A 39 -3.34 0.38 2.12
C VAL A 39 -3.76 -1.06 2.36
N VAL A 40 -3.94 -1.42 3.62
CA VAL A 40 -4.44 -2.73 4.07
C VAL A 40 -5.77 -2.51 4.78
N ASP A 41 -6.76 -3.35 4.51
CA ASP A 41 -7.99 -3.39 5.29
C ASP A 41 -7.69 -4.08 6.63
N ALA A 42 -7.58 -3.30 7.71
CA ALA A 42 -7.24 -3.84 9.02
C ALA A 42 -8.33 -4.75 9.60
N ALA A 43 -9.56 -4.65 9.11
CA ALA A 43 -10.69 -5.46 9.55
C ALA A 43 -10.84 -6.78 8.77
N ASP A 44 -10.19 -6.92 7.62
CA ASP A 44 -10.20 -8.15 6.82
C ASP A 44 -8.95 -8.98 7.12
N ARG A 45 -9.03 -9.78 8.19
CA ARG A 45 -7.91 -10.60 8.68
C ARG A 45 -7.46 -11.68 7.68
N ASP A 46 -8.38 -12.19 6.85
CA ASP A 46 -8.07 -13.20 5.84
C ASP A 46 -7.26 -12.61 4.69
N SER A 47 -7.40 -11.30 4.43
CA SER A 47 -6.61 -10.60 3.41
C SER A 47 -5.18 -10.30 3.84
N VAL A 48 -4.88 -10.25 5.14
CA VAL A 48 -3.57 -9.82 5.67
C VAL A 48 -2.41 -10.71 5.19
N PRO A 49 -2.50 -12.06 5.21
CA PRO A 49 -1.45 -12.92 4.67
C PRO A 49 -1.20 -12.72 3.17
N ILE A 50 -2.26 -12.46 2.40
CA ILE A 50 -2.15 -12.15 0.96
C ILE A 50 -1.44 -10.81 0.79
N SER A 51 -1.86 -9.81 1.57
CA SER A 51 -1.27 -8.48 1.56
C SER A 51 0.21 -8.49 1.92
N ARG A 52 0.60 -9.32 2.90
CA ARG A 52 1.99 -9.58 3.26
C ARG A 52 2.79 -10.08 2.07
N SER A 53 2.38 -11.18 1.46
CA SER A 53 3.10 -11.77 0.32
C SER A 53 3.30 -10.74 -0.79
N GLU A 54 2.22 -10.05 -1.18
CA GLU A 54 2.25 -9.09 -2.28
C GLU A 54 3.07 -7.83 -1.95
N LEU A 55 3.09 -7.40 -0.69
CA LEU A 55 3.94 -6.30 -0.23
C LEU A 55 5.42 -6.69 -0.33
N HIS A 56 5.80 -7.86 0.19
CA HIS A 56 7.18 -8.34 0.11
C HIS A 56 7.62 -8.58 -1.34
N ASP A 57 6.75 -9.15 -2.18
CA ASP A 57 7.00 -9.32 -3.61
C ASP A 57 7.20 -7.98 -4.34
N LEU A 58 6.50 -6.92 -3.91
CA LEU A 58 6.71 -5.57 -4.43
C LEU A 58 8.04 -4.97 -3.93
N LEU A 59 8.39 -5.15 -2.66
CA LEU A 59 9.62 -4.60 -2.07
C LEU A 59 10.89 -5.28 -2.59
N THR A 60 10.80 -6.53 -3.06
CA THR A 60 11.94 -7.23 -3.70
C THR A 60 12.26 -6.70 -5.10
N LYS A 61 11.41 -5.85 -5.70
CA LYS A 61 11.66 -5.29 -7.04
C LYS A 61 12.84 -4.31 -6.99
N PRO A 62 13.96 -4.58 -7.71
CA PRO A 62 15.12 -3.69 -7.70
C PRO A 62 14.80 -2.27 -8.17
N SER A 63 13.81 -2.14 -9.07
CA SER A 63 13.35 -0.87 -9.62
C SER A 63 12.66 0.05 -8.59
N LEU A 64 12.29 -0.49 -7.43
CA LEU A 64 11.61 0.23 -6.33
C LEU A 64 12.52 0.45 -5.11
N SER A 65 13.78 -0.01 -5.18
CA SER A 65 14.75 0.15 -4.10
C SER A 65 14.97 1.64 -3.77
N GLY A 66 14.98 1.95 -2.47
CA GLY A 66 15.16 3.30 -1.95
C GLY A 66 13.91 4.19 -1.96
N ILE A 67 12.79 3.73 -2.52
CA ILE A 67 11.52 4.47 -2.47
C ILE A 67 10.88 4.27 -1.08
N PRO A 68 10.58 5.33 -0.31
CA PRO A 68 9.94 5.19 0.98
C PRO A 68 8.53 4.63 0.85
N LEU A 69 8.17 3.73 1.78
CA LEU A 69 6.86 3.10 1.88
C LEU A 69 6.11 3.64 3.11
N LEU A 70 4.86 4.07 2.91
CA LEU A 70 3.90 4.31 3.99
C LEU A 70 2.84 3.21 3.98
N LEU A 71 2.82 2.42 5.05
CA LEU A 71 1.78 1.42 5.28
C LEU A 71 0.60 2.05 6.03
N VAL A 72 -0.62 1.85 5.53
CA VAL A 72 -1.85 2.37 6.13
C VAL A 72 -2.81 1.23 6.43
N GLY A 73 -3.01 0.92 7.72
CA GLY A 73 -4.12 0.10 8.17
C GLY A 73 -5.42 0.90 8.17
N ASN A 74 -6.29 0.63 7.21
CA ASN A 74 -7.56 1.34 7.01
C ASN A 74 -8.74 0.54 7.63
N LYS A 75 -9.91 1.19 7.73
CA LYS A 75 -11.16 0.64 8.29
C LYS A 75 -11.09 0.27 9.79
N ILE A 76 -10.38 1.11 10.55
CA ILE A 76 -10.23 0.97 12.01
C ILE A 76 -11.51 1.27 12.80
N ASP A 77 -12.55 1.75 12.13
CA ASP A 77 -13.89 1.95 12.67
C ASP A 77 -14.61 0.65 13.00
N LYS A 78 -14.16 -0.49 12.43
CA LYS A 78 -14.77 -1.80 12.63
C LYS A 78 -14.21 -2.52 13.85
N SER A 79 -15.06 -3.28 14.55
CA SER A 79 -14.68 -4.07 15.74
C SER A 79 -13.60 -5.12 15.47
N GLU A 80 -13.54 -5.64 14.25
CA GLU A 80 -12.61 -6.71 13.87
C GLU A 80 -11.21 -6.18 13.55
N ALA A 81 -11.06 -4.86 13.43
CA ALA A 81 -9.83 -4.20 13.01
C ALA A 81 -8.63 -4.57 13.89
N LEU A 82 -7.54 -4.97 13.24
CA LEU A 82 -6.28 -5.21 13.90
C LEU A 82 -5.73 -3.94 14.54
N SER A 83 -5.12 -4.10 15.71
CA SER A 83 -4.34 -3.02 16.31
C SER A 83 -3.14 -2.69 15.43
N LYS A 84 -2.62 -1.46 15.57
CA LYS A 84 -1.41 -1.04 14.85
C LYS A 84 -0.25 -2.04 15.02
N GLN A 85 -0.03 -2.50 16.24
CA GLN A 85 1.04 -3.46 16.53
C GLN A 85 0.79 -4.80 15.84
N ALA A 86 -0.43 -5.34 15.95
CA ALA A 86 -0.78 -6.61 15.33
C ALA A 86 -0.68 -6.57 13.80
N LEU A 87 -1.00 -5.43 13.17
CA LEU A 87 -0.85 -5.27 11.73
C LEU A 87 0.63 -5.25 11.30
N VAL A 88 1.49 -4.56 12.07
CA VAL A 88 2.94 -4.54 11.82
C VAL A 88 3.56 -5.92 12.00
N ASP A 89 3.15 -6.66 13.03
CA ASP A 89 3.71 -7.99 13.31
C ASP A 89 3.30 -9.04 12.24
N GLN A 90 2.17 -8.82 11.55
CA GLN A 90 1.60 -9.73 10.57
C GLN A 90 1.96 -9.43 9.11
N LEU A 91 2.62 -8.31 8.82
CA LEU A 91 3.07 -7.92 7.47
C LEU A 91 4.60 -8.04 7.37
#